data_AF-A0A9D0AUM7-F1
#
_entry.id   AF-A0A9D0AUM7-F1
#
_cell.length_a   1.000
_cell.length_b   1.000
_cell.length_c   1.000
_cell.angle_alpha   90.00
_cell.angle_beta   90.00
_cell.angle_gamma   90.00
#
_symmetry.space_group_name_H-M   'P 1'
#
loop_
_entity.id
_entity.type
_entity.pdbx_description
1 polymer ?
#
loop_
_entity_poly.entity_id
_entity_poly.type
_entity_poly.pdbx_seq_one_letter_code
_entity_poly.pdbx_strand_id
1 'polypeptide(L)'
;MNTILADENIPLVQEAFNDFGKVRTINGRKLTNTDLNDTKILLVRSVTQVNSKLLTDSSVDFVGTATIGFDHIDLDYLQQHKIGFANAPGSNATAAAEYIISALLVVAEQKNFKLRDKTVGIIGCGNVGSR
;
A
#
# COMPACT_ATOMS: atom_id res chain seq x y z
N MET A 1 -25.26 5.60 0.42
CA MET A 1 -24.10 5.45 1.32
C MET A 1 -23.11 4.56 0.60
N ASN A 2 -21.84 4.92 0.48
CA ASN A 2 -20.88 4.14 -0.29
C ASN A 2 -20.54 2.84 0.46
N THR A 3 -20.45 1.72 -0.25
CA THR A 3 -19.96 0.46 0.31
C THR A 3 -18.47 0.35 0.04
N ILE A 4 -17.71 0.16 1.12
CA ILE A 4 -16.26 0.03 1.08
C ILE A 4 -15.93 -1.42 1.42
N LEU A 5 -15.24 -2.13 0.54
CA LEU A 5 -14.68 -3.45 0.82
C LEU A 5 -13.18 -3.30 1.03
N ALA A 6 -12.70 -3.77 2.18
CA ALA A 6 -11.29 -3.67 2.54
C ALA A 6 -10.67 -5.04 2.86
N ASP A 7 -9.37 -5.18 2.62
CA ASP A 7 -8.60 -6.29 3.19
C ASP A 7 -8.64 -6.19 4.73
N GLU A 8 -9.01 -7.30 5.39
CA GLU A 8 -9.15 -7.41 6.84
C GLU A 8 -7.88 -7.10 7.62
N ASN A 9 -6.71 -7.15 6.97
CA ASN A 9 -5.41 -6.88 7.56
C ASN A 9 -4.88 -5.47 7.26
N ILE A 10 -5.70 -4.57 6.73
CA ILE A 10 -5.39 -3.14 6.73
C ILE A 10 -5.69 -2.61 8.15
N PRO A 11 -4.66 -2.17 8.90
CA PRO A 11 -4.86 -1.69 10.26
C PRO A 11 -5.76 -0.44 10.27
N LEU A 12 -6.62 -0.35 11.29
CA LEU A 12 -7.49 0.80 11.54
C LEU A 12 -8.46 1.14 10.39
N VAL A 13 -8.74 0.19 9.49
CA VAL A 13 -9.53 0.48 8.28
C VAL A 13 -10.99 0.82 8.59
N GLN A 14 -11.54 0.30 9.68
CA GLN A 14 -12.89 0.65 10.12
C GLN A 14 -12.91 2.08 10.64
N GLU A 15 -12.00 2.41 11.54
CA GLU A 15 -11.87 3.72 12.19
C GLU A 15 -11.53 4.82 11.20
N ALA A 16 -10.70 4.54 10.20
CA ALA A 16 -10.27 5.52 9.21
C ALA A 16 -11.35 5.83 8.16
N PHE A 17 -12.28 4.90 7.90
CA PHE A 17 -13.22 5.00 6.78
C PHE A 17 -14.70 4.96 7.15
N ASN A 18 -15.07 4.81 8.43
CA ASN A 18 -16.47 4.75 8.88
C ASN A 18 -17.30 5.99 8.48
N ASP A 19 -16.69 7.17 8.45
CA ASP A 19 -17.33 8.44 8.08
C ASP A 19 -17.60 8.56 6.56
N PHE A 20 -16.92 7.74 5.75
CA PHE A 20 -17.05 7.75 4.29
C PHE A 20 -18.03 6.70 3.75
N GLY A 21 -18.38 5.69 4.55
CA GLY A 21 -19.28 4.64 4.11
C GLY A 21 -19.30 3.41 5.01
N LYS A 22 -20.09 2.41 4.61
CA LYS A 22 -20.14 1.13 5.31
C LYS A 22 -18.93 0.30 4.93
N VAL A 23 -18.01 0.10 5.87
CA VAL A 23 -16.81 -0.71 5.68
C VAL A 23 -17.10 -2.19 5.99
N ARG A 24 -16.84 -3.05 5.01
CA ARG A 24 -16.80 -4.51 5.15
C ARG A 24 -15.37 -4.98 4.96
N THR A 25 -14.97 -6.00 5.70
CA THR A 25 -13.64 -6.59 5.56
C THR A 25 -13.70 -7.99 4.99
N ILE A 26 -12.68 -8.37 4.24
CA ILE A 26 -12.52 -9.71 3.67
C ILE A 26 -11.05 -10.10 3.67
N ASN A 27 -10.78 -11.40 3.71
CA ASN A 27 -9.44 -11.90 3.46
C ASN A 27 -9.01 -11.60 2.01
N GLY A 28 -8.01 -10.74 1.82
CA GLY A 28 -7.59 -10.30 0.49
C GLY A 28 -7.12 -11.42 -0.45
N ARG A 29 -6.70 -12.58 0.07
CA ARG A 29 -6.32 -13.76 -0.74
C ARG A 29 -7.52 -14.57 -1.20
N LYS A 30 -8.66 -14.42 -0.54
CA LYS A 30 -9.92 -15.12 -0.87
C LYS A 30 -10.90 -14.23 -1.64
N LEU A 31 -10.57 -12.95 -1.83
CA LEU A 31 -11.39 -11.99 -2.55
C LEU A 31 -11.57 -12.45 -4.01
N THR A 32 -12.83 -12.55 -4.42
CA THR A 32 -13.26 -12.85 -5.78
C THR A 32 -14.18 -11.75 -6.30
N ASN A 33 -14.46 -11.77 -7.60
CA ASN A 33 -15.35 -10.82 -8.25
C ASN A 33 -16.75 -10.80 -7.60
N THR A 34 -17.29 -11.95 -7.18
CA THR A 34 -18.61 -12.05 -6.55
C THR A 34 -18.71 -11.36 -5.20
N ASP A 35 -17.58 -11.15 -4.52
CA ASP A 35 -17.55 -10.42 -3.25
C ASP A 35 -17.68 -8.90 -3.45
N LEU A 36 -17.45 -8.41 -4.68
CA LEU A 36 -17.55 -6.99 -5.03
C LEU A 36 -18.98 -6.52 -5.30
N ASN A 37 -19.99 -7.38 -5.10
CA ASN A 37 -21.39 -6.99 -5.20
C ASN A 37 -21.67 -5.78 -4.32
N ASP A 38 -22.29 -4.75 -4.92
CA ASP A 38 -22.61 -3.46 -4.31
C ASP A 38 -21.40 -2.68 -3.76
N THR A 39 -20.17 -3.03 -4.13
CA THR A 39 -18.94 -2.34 -3.70
C THR A 39 -18.62 -1.18 -4.63
N LYS A 40 -18.38 0.00 -4.05
CA LYS A 40 -17.92 1.20 -4.77
C LYS A 40 -16.42 1.41 -4.61
N ILE A 41 -15.93 1.21 -3.39
CA ILE A 41 -14.53 1.46 -3.04
C ILE A 41 -13.90 0.14 -2.61
N LEU A 42 -12.77 -0.21 -3.24
CA LEU A 42 -11.98 -1.39 -2.90
C LEU A 42 -10.63 -0.98 -2.30
N LEU A 43 -10.35 -1.40 -1.06
CA LEU A 43 -9.10 -1.12 -0.35
C LEU A 43 -8.30 -2.41 -0.15
N VAL A 44 -7.13 -2.52 -0.79
CA VAL A 44 -6.37 -3.79 -0.86
C VAL A 44 -4.94 -3.66 -0.37
N ARG A 45 -4.33 -4.81 -0.10
CA ARG A 45 -2.88 -4.97 0.08
C ARG A 45 -2.28 -5.72 -1.12
N SER A 46 -0.96 -5.90 -1.14
CA SER A 46 -0.23 -6.59 -2.23
C SER A 46 -0.63 -8.05 -2.47
N VAL A 47 -1.38 -8.66 -1.56
CA VAL A 47 -1.84 -10.05 -1.69
C VAL A 47 -3.00 -10.21 -2.69
N THR A 48 -3.70 -9.12 -3.02
CA THR A 48 -4.84 -9.13 -3.93
C THR A 48 -4.39 -8.66 -5.30
N GLN A 49 -4.64 -9.48 -6.34
CA GLN A 49 -4.43 -9.10 -7.73
C GLN A 49 -5.68 -8.36 -8.23
N VAL A 50 -5.55 -7.05 -8.47
CA VAL A 50 -6.63 -6.20 -8.97
C VAL A 50 -6.46 -6.02 -10.47
N ASN A 51 -7.25 -6.78 -11.23
CA ASN A 51 -7.22 -6.80 -12.69
C ASN A 51 -8.64 -6.97 -13.25
N SER A 52 -8.73 -7.09 -14.58
CA SER A 52 -10.00 -7.32 -15.27
C SER A 52 -10.79 -8.48 -14.66
N LYS A 53 -10.17 -9.65 -14.44
CA LYS A 53 -10.84 -10.81 -13.84
C LYS A 53 -11.49 -10.50 -12.49
N LEU A 54 -10.87 -9.66 -11.67
CA LEU A 54 -11.44 -9.25 -10.40
C LEU A 54 -12.57 -8.23 -10.59
N LEU A 55 -12.44 -7.29 -11.52
CA LEU A 55 -13.28 -6.08 -11.59
C LEU A 55 -14.38 -6.12 -12.66
N THR A 56 -14.39 -7.06 -13.59
CA THR A 56 -15.40 -7.18 -14.65
C THR A 56 -16.80 -7.19 -14.04
N ASP A 57 -17.73 -6.41 -14.61
CA ASP A 57 -19.12 -6.27 -14.14
C ASP A 57 -19.29 -5.80 -12.69
N SER A 58 -18.21 -5.39 -12.02
CA SER A 58 -18.29 -4.81 -10.68
C SER A 58 -18.72 -3.34 -10.71
N SER A 59 -19.27 -2.86 -9.60
CA SER A 59 -19.65 -1.45 -9.43
C SER A 59 -18.52 -0.56 -8.90
N VAL A 60 -17.30 -1.11 -8.79
CA VAL A 60 -16.13 -0.43 -8.20
C VAL A 60 -15.72 0.75 -9.07
N ASP A 61 -15.69 1.94 -8.47
CA ASP A 61 -15.26 3.18 -9.11
C ASP A 61 -13.99 3.78 -8.48
N PHE A 62 -13.49 3.18 -7.40
CA PHE A 62 -12.20 3.53 -6.79
C PHE A 62 -11.46 2.32 -6.21
N VAL A 63 -10.16 2.24 -6.45
CA VAL A 63 -9.24 1.26 -5.86
C VAL A 63 -8.14 1.99 -5.09
N GLY A 64 -8.01 1.69 -3.80
CA GLY A 64 -6.90 2.11 -2.96
C GLY A 64 -6.02 0.92 -2.60
N THR A 65 -4.69 1.08 -2.65
CA THR A 65 -3.79 0.08 -2.06
C THR A 65 -2.97 0.66 -0.91
N ALA A 66 -2.98 -0.03 0.23
CA ALA A 66 -2.18 0.30 1.41
C ALA A 66 -0.71 -0.16 1.25
N THR A 67 -0.14 0.06 0.06
CA THR A 67 1.20 -0.39 -0.31
C THR A 67 1.91 0.69 -1.16
N ILE A 68 3.25 0.64 -1.16
CA ILE A 68 4.08 1.58 -1.94
C ILE A 68 4.11 1.16 -3.41
N GLY A 69 4.48 -0.10 -3.66
CA GLY A 69 4.43 -0.71 -4.98
C GLY A 69 3.00 -1.07 -5.36
N PHE A 70 2.74 -1.17 -6.65
CA PHE A 70 1.40 -1.45 -7.18
C PHE A 70 1.44 -2.48 -8.32
N ASP A 71 2.46 -3.34 -8.35
CA ASP A 71 2.62 -4.39 -9.37
C ASP A 71 1.43 -5.37 -9.42
N HIS A 72 0.66 -5.46 -8.33
CA HIS A 72 -0.57 -6.24 -8.21
C HIS A 72 -1.81 -5.50 -8.73
N ILE A 73 -1.66 -4.32 -9.34
CA ILE A 73 -2.73 -3.48 -9.85
C ILE A 73 -2.56 -3.28 -11.36
N ASP A 74 -3.58 -3.66 -12.13
CA ASP A 74 -3.67 -3.42 -13.57
C ASP A 74 -4.13 -1.97 -13.84
N LEU A 75 -3.17 -1.04 -13.88
CA LEU A 75 -3.44 0.38 -14.08
C LEU A 75 -4.10 0.69 -15.43
N ASP A 76 -3.74 -0.05 -16.47
CA ASP A 76 -4.32 0.13 -17.80
C ASP A 76 -5.82 -0.20 -17.78
N TYR A 77 -6.19 -1.30 -17.12
CA TYR A 77 -7.59 -1.65 -16.93
C TYR A 77 -8.34 -0.58 -16.12
N LEU A 78 -7.78 -0.11 -15.00
CA LEU A 78 -8.40 0.94 -14.18
C LEU A 78 -8.62 2.21 -15.00
N GLN A 79 -7.61 2.63 -15.79
CA GLN A 79 -7.68 3.83 -16.61
C GLN A 79 -8.74 3.70 -17.72
N GLN A 80 -8.79 2.57 -18.44
CA GLN A 80 -9.76 2.32 -19.50
C GLN A 80 -11.21 2.38 -18.99
N HIS A 81 -11.43 1.92 -17.76
CA HIS A 81 -12.75 1.88 -17.13
C HIS A 81 -13.04 3.11 -16.24
N LYS A 82 -12.13 4.09 -16.22
CA LYS A 82 -12.25 5.33 -15.41
C LYS A 82 -12.43 5.05 -13.91
N ILE A 83 -11.78 4.01 -13.41
CA ILE A 83 -11.74 3.66 -11.99
C ILE A 83 -10.61 4.47 -11.35
N GLY A 84 -10.93 5.25 -10.32
CA GLY A 84 -9.95 6.03 -9.58
C GLY A 84 -8.93 5.12 -8.87
N PHE A 85 -7.69 5.60 -8.75
CA PHE A 85 -6.62 4.82 -8.12
C PHE A 85 -5.76 5.67 -7.18
N ALA A 86 -5.40 5.10 -6.03
CA ALA A 86 -4.36 5.63 -5.15
C ALA A 86 -3.54 4.51 -4.51
N ASN A 87 -2.23 4.74 -4.39
CA ASN A 87 -1.32 3.95 -3.56
C ASN A 87 -0.79 4.78 -2.38
N ALA A 88 0.04 4.18 -1.53
CA ALA A 88 0.61 4.81 -0.35
C ALA A 88 2.14 5.00 -0.47
N PRO A 89 2.62 5.86 -1.39
CA PRO A 89 4.06 6.04 -1.62
C PRO A 89 4.76 6.56 -0.37
N GLY A 90 5.88 5.93 -0.02
CA GLY A 90 6.69 6.31 1.14
C GLY A 90 6.09 5.98 2.51
N SER A 91 5.00 5.21 2.58
CA SER A 91 4.34 4.85 3.85
C SER A 91 5.25 4.13 4.86
N ASN A 92 6.29 3.43 4.39
CA ASN A 92 7.29 2.77 5.24
C ASN A 92 8.70 3.39 5.13
N ALA A 93 8.84 4.54 4.46
CA ALA A 93 10.15 5.08 4.11
C ALA A 93 10.98 5.46 5.34
N THR A 94 10.34 6.10 6.32
CA THR A 94 10.99 6.46 7.59
C THR A 94 11.46 5.21 8.34
N ALA A 95 10.63 4.17 8.42
CA ALA A 95 11.01 2.92 9.09
C ALA A 95 12.24 2.27 8.44
N ALA A 96 12.33 2.30 7.09
CA ALA A 96 13.50 1.82 6.38
C ALA A 96 14.75 2.67 6.64
N ALA A 97 14.61 4.01 6.69
CA ALA A 97 15.72 4.91 7.03
C ALA A 97 16.21 4.68 8.47
N GLU A 98 15.29 4.59 9.44
CA GLU A 98 15.61 4.31 10.85
C GLU A 98 16.32 2.96 11.03
N TYR A 99 15.90 1.93 10.29
CA TYR A 99 16.58 0.64 10.28
C TYR A 99 18.06 0.78 9.85
N ILE A 100 18.33 1.53 8.77
CA ILE A 100 19.70 1.75 8.30
C ILE A 100 20.52 2.55 9.31
N ILE A 101 19.94 3.58 9.92
CA ILE A 101 20.62 4.34 10.98
C ILE A 101 20.95 3.43 12.17
N SER A 102 20.02 2.60 12.60
CA SER A 102 20.25 1.62 13.67
C SER A 102 21.40 0.65 13.34
N ALA A 103 21.38 0.08 12.12
CA ALA A 103 22.45 -0.81 11.66
C ALA A 103 23.81 -0.10 11.60
N LEU A 104 23.86 1.13 11.11
CA LEU A 104 25.10 1.93 11.05
C LEU A 104 25.67 2.23 12.43
N LEU A 105 24.81 2.52 13.42
CA LEU A 105 25.23 2.73 14.80
C LEU A 105 25.86 1.47 15.40
N VAL A 106 25.25 0.30 15.20
CA VAL A 106 25.79 -1.00 15.64
C VAL A 106 27.14 -1.28 14.99
N VAL A 107 27.27 -1.04 13.68
CA VAL A 107 28.54 -1.26 12.97
C VAL A 107 29.63 -0.30 13.46
N ALA A 108 29.28 0.96 13.70
CA ALA A 108 30.21 1.97 14.21
C ALA A 108 30.77 1.60 15.60
N GLU A 109 29.91 1.09 16.48
CA GLU A 109 30.30 0.56 17.80
C GLU A 109 31.24 -0.65 17.65
N GLN A 110 30.82 -1.68 16.89
CA GLN A 110 31.59 -2.91 16.73
C GLN A 110 32.97 -2.70 16.07
N LYS A 111 33.07 -1.71 15.18
CA LYS A 111 34.30 -1.40 14.44
C LYS A 111 35.06 -0.21 15.02
N ASN A 112 34.59 0.36 16.13
CA ASN A 112 35.18 1.49 16.83
C ASN A 112 35.56 2.66 15.90
N PHE A 113 34.59 3.13 15.09
CA PHE A 113 34.74 4.34 14.29
C PHE A 113 33.59 5.32 14.54
N LYS A 114 33.81 6.61 14.26
CA LYS A 114 32.74 7.61 14.28
C LYS A 114 32.06 7.69 12.92
N LEU A 115 30.73 7.67 12.89
CA LEU A 115 29.96 7.81 11.66
C LEU A 115 30.25 9.14 10.93
N ARG A 116 30.52 10.21 11.68
CA ARG A 116 30.85 11.54 11.13
C ARG A 116 32.12 11.55 10.27
N ASP A 117 33.00 10.56 10.44
CA ASP A 117 34.24 10.43 9.67
C ASP A 117 34.05 9.56 8.41
N LYS A 118 32.80 9.20 8.08
CA LYS A 118 32.45 8.36 6.92
C LYS A 118 31.64 9.15 5.91
N THR A 119 31.74 8.72 4.65
CA THR A 119 30.89 9.19 3.55
C THR A 119 29.90 8.07 3.21
N VAL A 120 28.62 8.41 3.13
CA VAL A 120 27.55 7.48 2.74
C VAL A 120 27.15 7.76 1.30
N GLY A 121 27.18 6.73 0.45
CA GLY A 121 26.64 6.80 -0.90
C GLY A 121 25.20 6.29 -0.94
N ILE A 122 24.26 7.13 -1.36
CA ILE A 122 22.86 6.75 -1.54
C ILE A 122 22.62 6.48 -3.03
N ILE A 123 22.43 5.20 -3.39
CA ILE A 123 22.08 4.79 -4.76
C ILE A 123 20.56 4.62 -4.83
N GLY A 124 19.88 5.62 -5.39
CA GLY A 124 18.42 5.72 -5.46
C GLY A 124 17.83 6.68 -4.44
N CYS A 125 17.62 7.95 -4.84
CA CYS A 125 17.07 9.01 -3.99
C CYS A 125 15.54 9.14 -4.14
N GLY A 126 14.83 8.02 -3.96
CA GLY A 126 13.37 7.98 -3.98
C GLY A 126 12.75 8.27 -2.61
N ASN A 127 11.58 7.68 -2.34
CA ASN A 127 10.89 7.86 -1.06
C ASN A 127 11.76 7.52 0.17
N VAL A 128 12.60 6.47 0.10
CA VAL A 128 13.50 6.07 1.20
C VAL A 128 14.77 6.90 1.20
N GLY A 129 15.52 6.93 0.08
CA GLY A 129 16.83 7.57 0.02
C GLY A 129 16.84 9.09 0.23
N SER A 130 15.68 9.74 0.19
CA SER A 130 15.50 11.17 0.51
C SER A 130 15.10 11.45 1.97
N ARG A 131 14.93 10.42 2.81
CA ARG A 131 14.60 10.54 4.24
C ARG A 131 15.85 10.66 5.10
#